data_AF-A0A349TEH4-F1
#
_entry.id   AF-A0A349TEH4-F1
#
_cell.length_a   1.000
_cell.length_b   1.000
_cell.length_c   1.000
_cell.angle_alpha   90.00
_cell.angle_beta   90.00
_cell.angle_gamma   90.00
#
_symmetry.space_group_name_H-M   'P 1'
#
loop_
_entity.id
_entity.type
_entity.pdbx_description
1 polymer ?
#
loop_
_entity_poly.entity_id
_entity_poly.type
_entity_poly.pdbx_seq_one_letter_code
_entity_poly.pdbx_strand_id
1 'polypeptide(L)'
;LVRSDDRPAPSIVARLHNHGPEPLAKPRDAILTSDLAGDGPFMVLSIEESVGEFRPGDMLWLRQIAPDEAGMAINRDVLVPRAGGRFSFGRLIDRQGHLVGILPPGSGQKQQVVDSPPWIALAEMLVRKL
;
A
#
# COMPACT_ATOMS: atom_id res chain seq x y z
N LEU A 1 -2.52 -26.16 -7.89
CA LEU A 1 -3.09 -25.93 -9.24
C LEU A 1 -2.41 -24.69 -9.82
N VAL A 2 -1.34 -24.88 -10.60
CA VAL A 2 -0.71 -23.78 -11.34
C VAL A 2 -1.45 -23.69 -12.67
N ARG A 3 -2.25 -22.64 -12.86
CA ARG A 3 -2.74 -22.28 -14.19
C ARG A 3 -1.59 -21.60 -14.91
N SER A 4 -0.93 -22.32 -15.80
CA SER A 4 -0.20 -21.71 -16.91
C SER A 4 -1.24 -21.14 -17.87
N ASP A 5 -1.67 -19.90 -17.60
CA ASP A 5 -2.48 -19.13 -18.52
C ASP A 5 -1.53 -18.55 -19.58
N ASP A 6 -1.59 -19.09 -20.79
CA ASP A 6 -0.90 -18.61 -22.00
C ASP A 6 -1.53 -17.29 -22.50
N ARG A 7 -1.78 -16.37 -21.56
CA ARG A 7 -2.38 -15.07 -21.82
C ARG A 7 -1.27 -14.07 -22.10
N PRO A 8 -1.42 -13.23 -23.14
CA PRO A 8 -0.45 -12.18 -23.40
C PRO A 8 -0.33 -11.29 -22.16
N ALA A 9 0.91 -11.01 -21.76
CA ALA A 9 1.21 -10.12 -20.65
C ALA A 9 0.61 -8.73 -20.92
N PRO A 10 0.12 -8.03 -19.88
CA PRO A 10 -0.35 -6.66 -20.06
C PRO A 10 0.80 -5.77 -20.54
N SER A 11 0.47 -4.76 -21.34
CA SER A 11 1.44 -3.80 -21.85
C SER A 11 1.00 -2.35 -21.62
N ILE A 12 1.97 -1.50 -21.33
CA ILE A 12 1.83 -0.05 -21.34
C ILE A 12 1.92 0.39 -22.80
N VAL A 13 0.84 1.00 -23.31
CA VAL A 13 0.74 1.44 -24.72
C VAL A 13 0.74 2.97 -24.88
N ALA A 14 0.45 3.71 -23.81
CA ALA A 14 0.36 5.17 -23.81
C ALA A 14 0.78 5.76 -22.45
N ARG A 15 1.02 7.07 -22.42
CA ARG A 15 1.23 7.88 -21.22
C ARG A 15 0.17 8.96 -21.15
N LEU A 16 -0.39 9.21 -19.97
CA LEU A 16 -1.30 10.32 -19.75
C LEU A 16 -0.51 11.53 -19.25
N HIS A 17 -0.60 12.64 -19.97
CA HIS A 17 -0.06 13.94 -19.58
C HIS A 17 -1.22 14.93 -19.36
N ASN A 18 -0.92 16.13 -18.83
CA ASN A 18 -1.93 17.15 -18.60
C ASN A 18 -2.64 17.62 -19.88
N HIS A 19 -2.02 17.46 -21.05
CA HIS A 19 -2.56 17.81 -22.36
C HIS A 19 -3.22 16.64 -23.12
N GLY A 20 -3.27 15.45 -22.52
CA GLY A 20 -3.92 14.26 -23.09
C GLY A 20 -3.03 13.01 -23.14
N PRO A 21 -3.56 11.90 -23.68
CA PRO A 21 -2.81 10.66 -23.85
C PRO A 21 -1.85 10.74 -25.05
N GLU A 22 -0.61 10.29 -24.86
CA GLU A 22 0.40 10.15 -25.92
C GLU A 22 0.78 8.67 -26.12
N PRO A 23 0.86 8.17 -27.36
CA PRO A 23 1.24 6.79 -27.63
C PRO A 23 2.74 6.56 -27.38
N LEU A 24 3.10 5.36 -26.92
CA LEU A 24 4.50 4.93 -26.94
C LEU A 24 4.94 4.54 -28.34
N ALA A 25 6.19 4.82 -28.71
CA ALA A 25 6.77 4.39 -29.99
C ALA A 25 6.75 2.86 -30.16
N LYS A 26 6.84 2.11 -29.06
CA LYS A 26 6.64 0.67 -28.97
C LYS A 26 5.98 0.35 -27.61
N PRO A 27 5.03 -0.61 -27.54
CA PRO A 27 4.50 -1.09 -26.28
C PRO A 27 5.64 -1.51 -25.34
N ARG A 28 5.46 -1.25 -24.04
CA ARG A 28 6.36 -1.72 -22.99
C ARG A 28 5.61 -2.72 -22.14
N ASP A 29 6.31 -3.74 -21.66
CA ASP A 29 5.70 -4.69 -20.74
C ASP A 29 5.24 -3.97 -19.48
N ALA A 30 4.00 -4.23 -19.07
CA ALA A 30 3.53 -3.85 -17.75
C ALA A 30 3.97 -4.95 -16.80
N ILE A 31 4.84 -4.61 -15.85
CA ILE A 31 5.26 -5.56 -14.83
C ILE A 31 4.05 -5.83 -13.93
N LEU A 32 3.73 -7.12 -13.73
CA LEU A 32 2.65 -7.49 -12.82
C LEU A 32 3.01 -7.05 -11.42
N THR A 33 2.00 -6.61 -10.68
CA THR A 33 2.14 -6.19 -9.28
C THR A 33 2.65 -7.31 -8.36
N SER A 34 2.46 -8.58 -8.75
CA SER A 34 3.09 -9.74 -8.10
C SER A 34 4.60 -9.83 -8.28
N ASP A 35 5.12 -9.26 -9.36
CA ASP A 35 6.52 -9.43 -9.81
C ASP A 35 7.38 -8.21 -9.43
N LEU A 36 6.74 -7.08 -9.11
CA LEU A 36 7.37 -5.82 -8.69
C LEU A 36 7.82 -5.79 -7.22
N ALA A 37 7.43 -6.79 -6.44
CA ALA A 37 7.31 -6.64 -5.01
C ALA A 37 8.28 -7.58 -4.28
N GLY A 38 9.04 -7.04 -3.32
CA GLY A 38 10.09 -7.72 -2.56
C GLY A 38 9.71 -9.02 -1.84
N ASP A 39 10.65 -9.56 -1.06
CA ASP A 39 10.48 -10.88 -0.46
C ASP A 39 9.29 -10.94 0.51
N GLY A 40 8.32 -11.81 0.22
CA GLY A 40 7.23 -12.17 1.15
C GLY A 40 5.81 -11.99 0.59
N PRO A 41 4.83 -12.73 1.15
CA PRO A 41 3.45 -12.69 0.72
C PRO A 41 2.78 -11.35 1.03
N PHE A 42 1.85 -10.94 0.19
CA PHE A 42 1.02 -9.77 0.43
C PHE A 42 -0.10 -10.05 1.45
N MET A 43 -0.40 -9.03 2.24
CA MET A 43 -1.67 -8.86 2.94
C MET A 43 -2.56 -7.91 2.14
N VAL A 44 -3.88 -7.99 2.32
CA VAL A 44 -4.82 -7.08 1.66
C VAL A 44 -5.79 -6.48 2.68
N LEU A 45 -5.93 -5.15 2.65
CA LEU A 45 -6.93 -4.40 3.39
C LEU A 45 -8.02 -3.95 2.40
N SER A 46 -9.26 -4.39 2.61
CA SER A 46 -10.42 -3.90 1.85
C SER A 46 -10.92 -2.58 2.45
N ILE A 47 -11.34 -1.67 1.57
CA ILE A 47 -11.94 -0.40 1.95
C ILE A 47 -13.44 -0.48 1.70
N GLU A 48 -14.22 -0.41 2.76
CA GLU A 48 -15.69 -0.50 2.70
C GLU A 48 -16.36 0.89 2.63
N GLU A 49 -15.69 1.92 3.14
CA GLU A 49 -16.21 3.29 3.22
C GLU A 49 -15.17 4.31 2.74
N SER A 50 -15.64 5.45 2.22
CA SER A 50 -14.75 6.54 1.79
C SER A 50 -14.00 7.13 3.00
N VAL A 51 -12.67 7.15 2.94
CA VAL A 51 -11.82 7.73 3.99
C VAL A 51 -10.54 8.28 3.39
N GLY A 52 -10.24 9.56 3.63
CA GLY A 52 -9.10 10.22 3.00
C GLY A 52 -9.19 10.15 1.47
N GLU A 53 -8.19 9.54 0.84
CA GLU A 53 -8.12 9.34 -0.62
C GLU A 53 -8.69 7.98 -1.08
N PHE A 54 -9.08 7.13 -0.13
CA PHE A 54 -9.60 5.78 -0.38
C PHE A 54 -11.11 5.81 -0.59
N ARG A 55 -11.59 4.91 -1.44
CA ARG A 55 -12.98 4.77 -1.87
C ARG A 55 -13.48 3.34 -1.61
N PRO A 56 -14.79 3.13 -1.43
CA PRO A 56 -15.37 1.80 -1.31
C PRO A 56 -14.98 0.90 -2.50
N GLY A 57 -14.58 -0.33 -2.20
CA GLY A 57 -14.11 -1.29 -3.20
C GLY A 57 -12.62 -1.21 -3.53
N ASP A 58 -11.88 -0.24 -2.98
CA ASP A 58 -10.43 -0.24 -3.02
C ASP A 58 -9.84 -1.43 -2.26
N MET A 59 -8.74 -1.96 -2.78
CA MET A 59 -7.90 -2.93 -2.08
C MET A 59 -6.49 -2.38 -1.93
N LEU A 60 -6.03 -2.23 -0.70
CA LEU A 60 -4.64 -1.92 -0.39
C LEU A 60 -3.85 -3.21 -0.20
N TRP A 61 -2.80 -3.36 -0.97
CA TRP A 61 -1.88 -4.49 -0.89
C TRP A 61 -0.67 -4.07 -0.07
N LEU A 62 -0.43 -4.79 1.02
CA LEU A 62 0.55 -4.45 2.03
C LEU A 62 1.59 -5.55 2.21
N ARG A 63 2.83 -5.17 2.50
CA ARG A 63 3.89 -6.10 2.89
C ARG A 63 4.32 -5.85 4.32
N GLN A 64 4.46 -6.92 5.10
CA GLN A 64 5.01 -6.82 6.45
C GLN A 64 6.51 -6.54 6.39
N ILE A 65 6.93 -5.58 7.20
CA ILE A 65 8.32 -5.27 7.50
C ILE A 65 8.55 -5.43 9.00
N ALA A 66 9.80 -5.66 9.39
CA ALA A 66 10.18 -5.71 10.79
C ALA A 66 10.01 -4.31 11.42
N PRO A 67 9.69 -4.21 12.73
CA PRO A 67 9.58 -2.92 13.41
C PRO A 67 10.85 -2.05 13.35
N ASP A 68 12.02 -2.69 13.26
CA ASP A 68 13.31 -2.01 13.10
C ASP A 68 13.51 -1.38 11.72
N GLU A 69 12.73 -1.82 10.73
CA GLU A 69 12.71 -1.28 9.37
C GLU A 69 11.76 -0.08 9.23
N ALA A 70 11.03 0.30 10.28
CA ALA A 70 10.00 1.35 10.23
C ALA A 70 10.49 2.68 9.62
N GLY A 71 11.79 2.99 9.70
CA GLY A 71 12.39 4.16 9.06
C GLY A 71 12.14 4.25 7.55
N MET A 72 12.10 3.11 6.84
CA MET A 72 11.81 3.11 5.39
C MET A 72 10.35 3.38 5.05
N ALA A 73 9.45 3.23 6.03
CA ALA A 73 8.02 3.42 5.89
C ALA A 73 7.57 4.84 6.30
N ILE A 74 8.47 5.74 6.71
CA ILE A 74 8.12 7.12 7.03
C ILE A 74 7.50 7.80 5.80
N ASN A 75 6.43 8.56 6.03
CA ASN A 75 5.57 9.18 5.03
C ASN A 75 4.79 8.21 4.14
N ARG A 76 4.70 6.94 4.52
CA ARG A 76 3.91 5.92 3.81
C ARG A 76 2.73 5.48 4.67
N ASP A 77 1.65 5.05 4.01
CA ASP A 77 0.52 4.46 4.71
C ASP A 77 0.88 3.05 5.19
N VAL A 78 0.58 2.77 6.47
CA VAL A 78 0.90 1.52 7.13
C VAL A 78 -0.31 1.00 7.91
N LEU A 79 -0.41 -0.32 8.02
CA LEU A 79 -1.28 -1.01 8.97
C LEU A 79 -0.41 -1.55 10.12
N VAL A 80 -0.77 -1.22 11.35
CA VAL A 80 0.03 -1.54 12.55
C VAL A 80 -0.85 -2.22 13.59
N PRO A 81 -0.49 -3.42 14.11
CA PRO A 81 -1.22 -4.09 15.16
C PRO A 81 -1.23 -3.31 16.46
N ARG A 82 -2.31 -3.47 17.23
CA ARG A 82 -2.48 -2.91 18.57
C ARG A 82 -2.98 -3.98 19.53
N ALA A 83 -2.87 -3.69 20.82
CA ALA A 83 -3.43 -4.52 21.88
C ALA A 83 -4.93 -4.82 21.65
N GLY A 84 -5.30 -6.08 21.91
CA GLY A 84 -6.68 -6.58 21.77
C GLY A 84 -7.08 -6.95 20.35
N GLY A 85 -6.13 -7.29 19.47
CA GLY A 85 -6.42 -7.70 18.09
C GLY A 85 -6.92 -6.56 17.19
N ARG A 86 -6.61 -5.32 17.56
CA ARG A 86 -7.01 -4.12 16.81
C ARG A 86 -5.87 -3.67 15.90
N PHE A 87 -6.17 -2.74 14.99
CA PHE A 87 -5.17 -2.11 14.13
C PHE A 87 -5.26 -0.58 14.20
N SER A 88 -4.12 0.08 13.97
CA SER A 88 -4.04 1.46 13.51
C SER A 88 -3.71 1.44 12.02
N PHE A 89 -4.34 2.32 11.25
CA PHE A 89 -4.04 2.50 9.83
C PHE A 89 -3.87 4.00 9.53
N GLY A 90 -2.89 4.33 8.71
CA GLY A 90 -2.63 5.70 8.27
C GLY A 90 -1.16 5.95 7.96
N ARG A 91 -0.79 7.22 7.78
CA ARG A 91 0.58 7.59 7.43
C ARG A 91 1.51 7.41 8.63
N LEU A 92 2.57 6.61 8.49
CA LEU A 92 3.64 6.60 9.48
C LEU A 92 4.39 7.94 9.38
N ILE A 93 4.37 8.73 10.44
CA ILE A 93 4.94 10.07 10.46
C ILE A 93 6.17 10.18 11.36
N ASP A 94 6.35 9.24 12.28
CA ASP A 94 7.46 9.28 13.23
C ASP A 94 7.80 7.89 13.81
N ARG A 95 9.05 7.75 14.28
CA ARG A 95 9.59 6.57 14.94
C ARG A 95 10.57 7.01 16.04
N GLN A 96 10.20 6.78 17.30
CA GLN A 96 11.02 7.14 18.48
C GLN A 96 11.23 5.93 19.40
N GLY A 97 12.44 5.38 19.47
CA GLY A 97 12.76 4.30 20.42
C GLY A 97 12.08 2.95 20.11
N HIS A 98 10.86 2.74 20.59
CA HIS A 98 9.98 1.61 20.24
C HIS A 98 8.57 2.08 19.85
N LEU A 99 8.36 3.40 19.86
CA LEU A 99 7.09 4.06 19.55
C LEU A 99 7.03 4.36 18.06
N VAL A 100 5.89 4.04 17.44
CA VAL A 100 5.56 4.44 16.07
C VAL A 100 4.39 5.43 16.09
N GLY A 101 4.57 6.55 15.40
CA GLY A 101 3.55 7.59 15.25
C GLY A 101 2.81 7.44 13.93
N ILE A 102 1.49 7.25 14.00
CA ILE A 102 0.62 7.01 12.84
C ILE A 102 -0.42 8.12 12.80
N LEU A 103 -0.54 8.79 11.67
CA LEU A 103 -1.58 9.77 11.42
C LEU A 103 -2.73 9.10 10.64
N PRO A 104 -3.92 8.90 11.24
CA PRO A 104 -5.05 8.30 10.55
C PRO A 104 -5.45 9.07 9.28
N PRO A 105 -5.99 8.39 8.26
CA PRO A 105 -6.45 9.06 7.05
C PRO A 105 -7.60 10.04 7.34
N GLY A 106 -7.62 11.16 6.62
CA GLY A 106 -8.61 12.22 6.78
C GLY A 106 -8.09 13.47 7.48
N SER A 107 -8.80 14.59 7.29
CA SER A 107 -8.39 15.89 7.83
C SER A 107 -8.66 15.99 9.34
N GLY A 108 -7.74 16.61 10.08
CA GLY A 108 -7.92 16.93 11.50
C GLY A 108 -7.81 15.73 12.45
N GLN A 109 -7.35 14.58 11.96
CA GLN A 109 -7.12 13.40 12.80
C GLN A 109 -5.96 13.64 13.77
N LYS A 110 -6.08 13.09 14.98
CA LYS A 110 -4.99 13.09 15.96
C LYS A 110 -4.04 11.94 15.66
N GLN A 111 -2.74 12.19 15.83
CA GLN A 111 -1.73 11.14 15.82
C GLN A 111 -2.08 10.05 16.83
N GLN A 112 -1.96 8.81 16.39
CA GLN A 112 -2.01 7.63 17.23
C GLN A 112 -0.58 7.14 17.45
N VAL A 113 -0.26 6.76 18.68
CA VAL A 113 1.04 6.17 19.02
C VAL A 113 0.82 4.70 19.33
N VAL A 114 1.62 3.84 18.71
CA VAL A 114 1.67 2.41 19.02
C VAL A 114 3.05 2.10 19.59
N ASP A 115 3.05 1.45 20.74
CA ASP A 115 4.25 0.97 21.43
C ASP A 115 4.56 -0.46 20.99
N SER A 116 5.80 -0.68 20.55
CA SER A 116 6.38 -1.99 20.28
C SER A 116 5.48 -2.89 19.41
N PRO A 117 5.03 -2.42 18.24
CA PRO A 117 4.21 -3.25 17.38
C PRO A 117 5.00 -4.48 16.95
N PRO A 118 4.39 -5.68 16.89
CA PRO A 118 5.10 -6.90 16.51
C PRO A 118 5.52 -6.92 15.03
N TRP A 119 4.85 -6.13 14.19
CA TRP A 119 5.16 -5.93 12.78
C TRP A 119 4.50 -4.63 12.28
N ILE A 120 4.92 -4.16 11.11
CA ILE A 120 4.31 -3.03 10.40
C ILE A 120 4.02 -3.50 8.98
N ALA A 121 2.82 -3.27 8.45
CA ALA A 121 2.52 -3.61 7.06
C ALA A 121 2.44 -2.34 6.21
N LEU A 122 3.41 -2.16 5.31
CA LEU A 122 3.55 -1.03 4.40
C LEU A 122 2.60 -1.18 3.21
N ALA A 123 1.78 -0.17 2.93
CA ALA A 123 0.99 -0.11 1.71
C ALA A 123 1.90 0.12 0.50
N GLU A 124 1.96 -0.87 -0.39
CA GLU A 124 2.75 -0.80 -1.63
C GLU A 124 1.89 -0.43 -2.83
N MET A 125 0.64 -0.90 -2.87
CA MET A 125 -0.21 -0.76 -4.06
C MET A 125 -1.68 -0.56 -3.67
N LEU A 126 -2.35 0.29 -4.46
CA LEU A 126 -3.81 0.47 -4.44
C LEU A 126 -4.38 -0.14 -5.71
N VAL A 127 -5.27 -1.12 -5.56
CA VAL A 127 -6.05 -1.66 -6.67
C VAL A 127 -7.48 -1.13 -6.56
N ARG A 128 -7.86 -0.29 -7.52
CA ARG A 128 -9.20 0.26 -7.66
C ARG A 128 -9.82 -0.26 -8.95
N LYS A 129 -10.90 -1.02 -8.84
CA LYS A 129 -11.73 -1.36 -10.00
C LYS A 129 -12.53 -0.11 -10.37
N LEU A 130 -12.43 0.30 -11.63
CA LEU A 130 -13.09 1.48 -12.18
C LEU A 130 -14.29 1.08 -13.05
#